data_AF-G2LKW9-F1
#
_entry.id   AF-G2LKW9-F1
#
_cell.length_a   1.000
_cell.length_b   1.000
_cell.length_c   1.000
_cell.angle_alpha   90.00
_cell.angle_beta   90.00
_cell.angle_gamma   90.00
#
_symmetry.space_group_name_H-M   'P 1'
#
loop_
_entity.id
_entity.type
_entity.pdbx_description
1 polymer ?
#
loop_
_entity_poly.entity_id
_entity_poly.type
_entity_poly.pdbx_seq_one_letter_code
_entity_poly.pdbx_strand_id
1 'polypeptide(L)'
;MWINDLNTELFCFWKCAQEDSVKLADEIMRLKLERADGRELFHDLLSMDTSKINDFERVVRFFVLNRITFSGVAEAGGYSEGAFVGRFTKSSIERVAWLGKILEGIRITNMDYKELLKDGDSTVFTEKTP
;
A
#
# COMPACT_ATOMS: atom_id res chain seq x y z
N MET A 1 -18.00 -8.57 -0.15
CA MET A 1 -16.91 -8.52 0.85
C MET A 1 -16.60 -7.05 1.15
N TRP A 2 -16.23 -6.71 2.38
CA TRP A 2 -16.01 -5.33 2.81
C TRP A 2 -14.68 -5.24 3.58
N ILE A 3 -13.80 -4.34 3.15
CA ILE A 3 -12.55 -3.97 3.82
C ILE A 3 -12.73 -2.58 4.45
N ASN A 4 -12.43 -2.45 5.74
CA ASN A 4 -12.35 -1.16 6.42
C ASN A 4 -11.01 -1.04 7.15
N ASP A 5 -10.28 0.04 6.93
CA ASP A 5 -8.99 0.28 7.57
C ASP A 5 -8.92 1.72 8.09
N LEU A 6 -8.41 1.94 9.31
CA LEU A 6 -8.23 3.27 9.88
C LEU A 6 -6.97 3.97 9.35
N ASN A 7 -5.98 3.20 8.89
CA ASN A 7 -4.78 3.75 8.32
C ASN A 7 -5.08 4.31 6.93
N THR A 8 -5.07 5.64 6.82
CA THR A 8 -5.41 6.35 5.57
C THR A 8 -4.51 5.95 4.41
N GLU A 9 -3.21 5.73 4.62
CA GLU A 9 -2.29 5.34 3.55
C GLU A 9 -2.60 3.94 3.02
N LEU A 10 -2.95 3.01 3.92
CA LEU A 10 -3.32 1.65 3.54
C LEU A 10 -4.69 1.63 2.84
N PHE A 11 -5.65 2.42 3.32
CA PHE A 11 -6.91 2.64 2.63
C PHE A 11 -6.70 3.18 1.21
N CYS A 12 -5.89 4.23 1.05
CA CYS A 12 -5.57 4.80 -0.26
C CYS A 12 -4.90 3.77 -1.17
N PHE A 13 -4.00 2.94 -0.64
CA PHE A 13 -3.40 1.85 -1.40
C PHE A 13 -4.46 0.89 -1.94
N TRP A 14 -5.39 0.43 -1.10
CA TRP A 14 -6.45 -0.48 -1.54
C TRP A 14 -7.37 0.16 -2.58
N LYS A 15 -7.70 1.44 -2.41
CA LYS A 15 -8.50 2.21 -3.37
C LYS A 15 -7.81 2.33 -4.73
N CYS A 16 -6.56 2.76 -4.77
CA CYS A 16 -5.80 2.85 -6.02
C CYS A 16 -5.60 1.47 -6.68
N ALA A 17 -5.35 0.42 -5.89
CA ALA A 17 -5.22 -0.94 -6.42
C ALA A 17 -6.54 -1.46 -7.00
N GLN A 18 -7.68 -1.12 -6.39
CA GLN A 18 -9.00 -1.46 -6.93
C GLN A 18 -9.30 -0.71 -8.24
N GLU A 19 -8.91 0.56 -8.34
CA GLU A 19 -9.18 1.40 -9.51
C GLU A 19 -8.31 0.98 -10.71
N ASP A 20 -7.00 0.83 -10.53
CA ASP A 20 -6.08 0.42 -11.59
C ASP A 20 -4.81 -0.22 -11.02
N SER A 21 -4.94 -1.46 -10.56
CA SER A 21 -3.80 -2.25 -10.07
C SER A 21 -2.67 -2.45 -11.07
N VAL A 22 -2.95 -2.47 -12.38
CA VAL A 22 -1.94 -2.68 -13.42
C VAL A 22 -1.06 -1.44 -13.52
N LYS A 23 -1.68 -0.26 -13.64
CA LYS A 23 -0.95 1.01 -13.62
C LYS A 23 -0.12 1.20 -12.36
N LEU A 24 -0.67 0.83 -11.19
CA LEU A 24 0.07 0.89 -9.93
C LEU A 24 1.29 -0.03 -9.95
N ALA A 25 1.13 -1.27 -10.40
CA ALA A 25 2.23 -2.23 -10.50
C ALA A 25 3.30 -1.79 -11.51
N ASP A 26 2.90 -1.22 -12.65
CA ASP A 26 3.82 -0.74 -13.68
C ASP A 26 4.72 0.39 -13.16
N GLU A 27 4.16 1.36 -12.42
CA GLU A 27 4.95 2.45 -11.85
C GLU A 27 5.91 1.95 -10.75
N ILE A 28 5.46 1.01 -9.91
CA ILE A 28 6.32 0.39 -8.91
C ILE A 28 7.43 -0.44 -9.58
N MET A 29 7.12 -1.15 -10.68
CA MET A 29 8.08 -1.92 -11.46
C MET A 29 9.12 -1.01 -12.10
N ARG A 30 8.69 0.14 -12.64
CA ARG A 30 9.59 1.17 -13.19
C ARG A 30 10.64 1.58 -12.16
N LEU A 31 10.21 1.94 -10.95
CA LEU A 31 11.13 2.26 -9.84
C LEU A 31 12.06 1.09 -9.52
N LYS A 32 11.56 -0.15 -9.50
CA LYS A 32 12.40 -1.33 -9.23
C LYS A 32 13.50 -1.55 -10.28
N LEU A 33 13.22 -1.22 -11.54
CA LEU A 33 14.15 -1.42 -12.65
C LEU A 33 15.16 -0.27 -12.76
N GLU A 34 14.75 0.96 -12.49
CA GLU A 34 15.62 2.14 -12.60
C GLU A 34 16.53 2.34 -11.38
N ARG A 35 16.11 1.90 -10.19
CA ARG A 35 16.78 2.20 -8.93
C ARG A 35 17.56 0.99 -8.44
N ALA A 36 18.86 0.97 -8.71
CA ALA A 36 19.77 -0.08 -8.25
C ALA A 36 20.18 0.09 -6.77
N ASP A 37 20.29 1.33 -6.30
CA ASP A 37 20.61 1.66 -4.91
C ASP A 37 19.32 1.87 -4.10
N GLY A 38 19.01 0.92 -3.22
CA GLY A 38 17.83 0.99 -2.37
C GLY A 38 17.91 2.07 -1.29
N ARG A 39 19.11 2.45 -0.84
CA ARG A 39 19.31 3.50 0.16
C ARG A 39 19.06 4.87 -0.44
N GLU A 40 19.57 5.11 -1.64
CA GLU A 40 19.28 6.32 -2.40
C GLU A 40 17.77 6.46 -2.65
N LEU A 41 17.13 5.38 -3.14
CA LEU A 41 15.68 5.34 -3.33
C LEU A 41 14.90 5.66 -2.03
N PHE A 42 15.33 5.11 -0.90
CA PHE A 42 14.71 5.38 0.39
C PHE A 42 14.79 6.87 0.77
N HIS A 43 15.96 7.50 0.63
CA HIS A 43 16.13 8.91 0.96
C HIS A 43 15.34 9.82 0.02
N ASP A 44 15.32 9.53 -1.28
CA ASP A 44 14.52 10.26 -2.25
C ASP A 44 13.04 10.23 -1.88
N LEU A 45 12.50 9.03 -1.63
CA LEU A 45 11.10 8.86 -1.26
C LEU A 45 10.76 9.54 0.07
N LEU A 46 11.65 9.51 1.06
CA LEU A 46 11.45 10.22 2.32
C LEU A 46 11.51 11.75 2.15
N SER A 47 12.29 12.25 1.20
CA SER A 47 12.42 13.68 0.94
C SER A 47 11.21 14.30 0.21
N MET A 48 10.33 13.45 -0.36
CA MET A 48 9.13 13.92 -1.06
C MET A 48 8.17 14.62 -0.10
N ASP A 49 7.76 15.83 -0.48
CA ASP A 49 6.72 16.57 0.21
C ASP A 49 5.34 16.00 -0.15
N THR A 50 4.74 15.25 0.76
CA THR A 50 3.43 14.58 0.55
C THR A 50 2.29 15.54 0.27
N SER A 51 2.44 16.84 0.59
CA SER A 51 1.46 17.87 0.26
C SER A 51 1.52 18.35 -1.19
N LYS A 52 2.59 18.01 -1.93
CA LYS A 52 2.84 18.46 -3.31
C LYS A 52 2.68 17.37 -4.36
N ILE A 53 2.49 16.13 -3.94
CA ILE A 53 2.31 14.97 -4.81
C ILE A 53 0.86 14.49 -4.77
N ASN A 54 0.43 13.86 -5.86
CA ASN A 54 -0.92 13.33 -5.95
C ASN A 54 -1.07 11.99 -5.20
N ASP A 55 -2.31 11.56 -4.99
CA ASP A 55 -2.60 10.35 -4.21
C ASP A 55 -1.98 9.07 -4.82
N PHE A 56 -1.88 8.99 -6.15
CA PHE A 56 -1.25 7.85 -6.81
C PHE A 56 0.26 7.80 -6.49
N GLU A 57 0.95 8.94 -6.56
CA GLU A 57 2.37 9.05 -6.17
C GLU A 57 2.57 8.72 -4.69
N ARG A 58 1.66 9.18 -3.81
CA ARG A 58 1.68 8.85 -2.38
C ARG A 58 1.57 7.35 -2.15
N VAL A 59 0.66 6.67 -2.86
CA VAL A 59 0.47 5.23 -2.77
C VAL A 59 1.69 4.45 -3.27
N VAL A 60 2.29 4.87 -4.38
CA VAL A 60 3.55 4.28 -4.89
C VAL A 60 4.66 4.43 -3.85
N ARG A 61 4.86 5.65 -3.33
CA ARG A 61 5.82 5.95 -2.26
C ARG A 61 5.59 5.06 -1.04
N PHE A 62 4.34 5.00 -0.56
CA PHE A 62 3.94 4.20 0.60
C PHE A 62 4.29 2.72 0.38
N PHE A 63 3.91 2.14 -0.77
CA PHE A 63 4.19 0.74 -1.08
C PHE A 63 5.69 0.46 -1.06
N VAL A 64 6.49 1.28 -1.76
CA VAL A 64 7.94 1.05 -1.84
C VAL A 64 8.60 1.16 -0.47
N LEU A 65 8.29 2.20 0.31
CA LEU A 65 8.81 2.36 1.68
C LEU A 65 8.44 1.17 2.59
N ASN A 66 7.21 0.66 2.48
CA ASN A 66 6.78 -0.55 3.20
C ASN A 66 7.62 -1.79 2.84
N ARG A 67 8.09 -1.90 1.58
CA ARG A 67 8.86 -3.07 1.11
C ARG A 67 10.36 -2.98 1.41
N ILE A 68 10.92 -1.78 1.60
CA ILE A 68 12.38 -1.57 1.74
C ILE A 68 12.82 -1.20 3.16
N THR A 69 11.89 -1.16 4.13
CA THR A 69 12.17 -0.83 5.54
C THR A 69 12.12 -2.04 6.47
N PHE A 70 12.78 -1.96 7.62
CA PHE A 70 12.85 -3.05 8.61
C PHE A 70 11.49 -3.51 9.14
N SER A 71 10.64 -2.56 9.55
CA SER A 71 9.33 -2.84 10.17
C SER A 71 8.17 -2.88 9.19
N GLY A 72 8.42 -2.54 7.92
CA GLY A 72 7.35 -2.28 6.97
C GLY A 72 6.49 -1.07 7.35
N VAL A 73 6.89 -0.26 8.34
CA VAL A 73 6.20 0.98 8.68
C VAL A 73 6.88 2.10 7.91
N ALA A 74 6.21 2.60 6.86
CA ALA A 74 6.80 3.53 5.90
C ALA A 74 7.49 4.76 6.53
N GLU A 75 6.99 5.27 7.65
CA GLU A 75 7.48 6.52 8.24
C GLU A 75 8.34 6.35 9.51
N ALA A 76 8.27 5.19 10.17
CA ALA A 76 9.00 4.92 11.40
C ALA A 76 10.14 3.89 11.23
N GLY A 77 10.18 3.20 10.10
CA GLY A 77 11.17 2.16 9.81
C GLY A 77 12.41 2.70 9.09
N GLY A 78 13.60 2.37 9.60
CA GLY A 78 14.84 2.62 8.87
C GLY A 78 14.97 1.76 7.60
N TYR A 79 15.79 2.22 6.65
CA TYR A 79 16.17 1.48 5.44
C TYR A 79 16.77 0.12 5.76
N SER A 80 16.38 -0.91 5.01
CA SER A 80 16.93 -2.27 5.10
C SER A 80 17.32 -2.81 3.72
N GLU A 81 18.62 -2.99 3.50
CA GLU A 81 19.17 -3.61 2.28
C GLU A 81 18.58 -5.02 2.06
N GLY A 82 18.49 -5.82 3.13
CA GLY A 82 17.89 -7.14 3.08
C GLY A 82 16.42 -7.11 2.66
N ALA A 83 15.66 -6.08 3.07
CA ALA A 83 14.28 -5.89 2.62
C ALA A 83 14.22 -5.42 1.15
N PHE A 84 15.08 -4.49 0.74
CA PHE A 84 15.17 -4.05 -0.65
C PHE A 84 15.45 -5.22 -1.61
N VAL A 85 16.39 -6.10 -1.26
CA VAL A 85 16.74 -7.27 -2.08
C VAL A 85 15.68 -8.37 -1.97
N GLY A 86 15.24 -8.70 -0.74
CA GLY A 86 14.41 -9.88 -0.48
C GLY A 86 12.90 -9.66 -0.57
N ARG A 87 12.42 -8.41 -0.42
CA ARG A 87 10.98 -8.08 -0.36
C ARG A 87 10.55 -7.16 -1.51
N PHE A 88 11.39 -6.23 -1.97
CA PHE A 88 11.09 -5.41 -3.14
C PHE A 88 11.53 -6.12 -4.44
N THR A 89 10.81 -7.19 -4.78
CA THR A 89 11.12 -8.10 -5.90
C THR A 89 10.09 -7.99 -7.02
N LYS A 90 10.46 -8.35 -8.25
CA LYS A 90 9.54 -8.37 -9.41
C LYS A 90 8.26 -9.16 -9.12
N SER A 91 8.40 -10.37 -8.57
CA SER A 91 7.25 -11.21 -8.21
C SER A 91 6.34 -10.59 -7.15
N SER A 92 6.88 -9.76 -6.25
CA SER A 92 6.04 -9.03 -5.29
C SER A 92 5.22 -7.92 -5.93
N ILE A 93 5.75 -7.31 -6.99
CA ILE A 93 5.11 -6.23 -7.74
C ILE A 93 4.09 -6.82 -8.71
N GLU A 94 4.39 -7.95 -9.35
CA GLU A 94 3.43 -8.68 -10.19
C GLU A 94 2.16 -9.05 -9.40
N ARG A 95 2.29 -9.42 -8.12
CA ARG A 95 1.11 -9.64 -7.26
C ARG A 95 0.24 -8.40 -7.07
N VAL A 96 0.80 -7.20 -7.13
CA VAL A 96 0.02 -5.95 -7.08
C VAL A 96 -0.90 -5.87 -8.30
N ALA A 97 -0.42 -6.21 -9.50
CA ALA A 97 -1.21 -6.18 -10.73
C ALA A 97 -2.43 -7.14 -10.70
N TRP A 98 -2.40 -8.17 -9.86
CA TRP A 98 -3.51 -9.09 -9.67
C TRP A 98 -4.57 -8.59 -8.69
N LEU A 99 -4.25 -7.58 -7.87
CA LEU A 99 -5.15 -7.09 -6.82
C LEU A 99 -6.45 -6.51 -7.38
N GLY A 100 -6.44 -5.83 -8.54
CA GLY A 100 -7.66 -5.23 -9.08
C GLY A 100 -8.77 -6.25 -9.31
N LYS A 101 -8.41 -7.44 -9.82
CA LYS A 101 -9.35 -8.56 -10.00
C LYS A 101 -9.87 -9.11 -8.68
N ILE A 102 -9.02 -9.15 -7.65
CA ILE A 102 -9.40 -9.63 -6.31
C ILE A 102 -10.32 -8.62 -5.62
N LEU A 103 -10.09 -7.32 -5.86
CA LEU A 103 -10.82 -6.21 -5.24
C LEU A 103 -12.11 -5.85 -5.98
N GLU A 104 -12.42 -6.50 -7.09
CA GLU A 104 -13.64 -6.25 -7.86
C GLU A 104 -14.89 -6.53 -6.99
N GLY A 105 -15.80 -5.54 -6.91
CA GLY A 105 -17.00 -5.63 -6.08
C GLY A 105 -16.76 -5.60 -4.56
N ILE A 106 -15.51 -5.41 -4.10
CA ILE A 106 -15.20 -5.22 -2.68
C ILE A 106 -15.48 -3.77 -2.27
N ARG A 107 -16.26 -3.57 -1.22
CA ARG A 107 -16.42 -2.23 -0.63
C ARG A 107 -15.18 -1.92 0.20
N ILE A 108 -14.55 -0.76 -0.02
CA ILE A 108 -13.35 -0.31 0.73
C ILE A 108 -13.69 1.01 1.42
N THR A 109 -13.51 1.10 2.73
CA THR A 109 -13.82 2.29 3.54
C THR A 109 -12.72 2.65 4.54
N ASN A 110 -12.68 3.91 4.97
CA ASN A 110 -11.81 4.45 6.03
C ASN A 110 -12.67 5.05 7.14
N MET A 111 -13.49 4.23 7.80
CA MET A 111 -14.41 4.67 8.84
C MET A 111 -13.93 4.25 10.23
N ASP A 112 -14.22 5.10 11.23
CA ASP A 112 -13.99 4.74 12.63
C ASP A 112 -14.80 3.49 12.99
N TYR A 113 -14.17 2.54 13.66
CA TYR A 113 -14.80 1.26 14.03
C TYR A 113 -16.11 1.45 14.83
N LYS A 114 -16.24 2.51 15.62
CA LYS A 114 -17.47 2.84 16.36
C LYS A 114 -18.64 3.19 15.43
N GLU A 115 -18.36 3.63 14.21
CA GLU A 115 -19.37 3.91 13.19
C GLU A 115 -19.82 2.63 12.49
N LEU A 116 -18.93 1.64 12.30
CA LEU A 116 -19.31 0.34 11.71
C LEU A 116 -20.29 -0.47 12.56
N LEU A 117 -20.22 -0.37 13.89
CA LEU A 117 -21.06 -1.16 14.80
C LEU A 117 -22.51 -0.66 14.91
N LYS A 118 -22.83 0.53 14.38
CA LYS A 118 -24.20 1.08 14.44
C LYS A 118 -25.14 0.42 13.43
N ASP A 119 -24.60 -0.14 12.35
CA ASP A 119 -25.36 -0.75 11.25
C ASP A 119 -25.26 -2.29 11.26
N GLY A 120 -24.91 -2.89 12.41
CA GLY A 120 -24.66 -4.33 12.55
C GLY A 120 -25.91 -5.17 12.37
N ASP A 121 -26.24 -5.50 11.13
CA ASP A 121 -27.25 -6.50 10.78
C ASP A 121 -26.75 -7.91 11.14
N SER A 122 -27.67 -8.81 11.50
CA SER A 122 -27.38 -10.14 12.08
C SER A 122 -26.60 -11.13 11.18
N THR A 123 -26.22 -10.70 9.97
CA THR A 123 -25.53 -11.49 8.94
C THR A 123 -24.07 -11.09 8.73
N VAL A 124 -23.52 -10.14 9.49
CA VAL A 124 -22.14 -9.67 9.32
C VAL A 124 -21.17 -10.48 10.19
N PHE A 125 -20.20 -11.14 9.57
CA PHE A 125 -19.07 -11.75 10.26
C PHE A 125 -17.89 -10.76 10.28
N THR A 126 -17.42 -10.37 11.46
CA THR A 126 -16.27 -9.47 11.64
C THR A 126 -15.07 -10.23 12.18
N GLU A 127 -13.98 -10.23 11.43
CA GLU A 127 -12.69 -10.76 11.90
C GLU A 127 -11.83 -9.58 12.37
N LYS A 128 -11.43 -9.59 13.64
CA LYS A 128 -10.56 -8.56 14.24
C LYS A 128 -9.17 -9.16 14.43
N THR A 129 -8.21 -8.65 13.70
CA THR A 129 -6.78 -8.91 13.96
C THR A 129 -6.28 -7.84 14.94
N PRO A 130 -5.72 -8.21 16.11
CA PRO A 130 -5.23 -7.26 17.11
C PRO A 130 -4.00 -6.47 16.68
#